data_AF-A0A350UGY9-F1
#
_entry.id   AF-A0A350UGY9-F1
#
_cell.length_a   1.000
_cell.length_b   1.000
_cell.length_c   1.000
_cell.angle_alpha   90.00
_cell.angle_beta   90.00
_cell.angle_gamma   90.00
#
_symmetry.space_group_name_H-M   'P 1'
#
loop_
_entity.id
_entity.type
_entity.pdbx_description
1 polymer ?
#
loop_
_entity_poly.entity_id
_entity_poly.type
_entity_poly.pdbx_seq_one_letter_code
_entity_poly.pdbx_strand_id
1 'polypeptide(L)'
;MGSLWQTKDLPNGGTRVWNTTGIRDGCRVRSCATLFGQLVFGPKAKPLLQDPSRIHGRNWMTSDITQTSAGRSIRLACPAASDAMADWHLHTVNEQLVGVVLQDGLDPDNILVLSASQRRQQQELLLLVKPFAWLAGPTGSAIFEVTDRGSGCWNVRGR
;
A
#
# COMPACT_ATOMS: atom_id res chain seq x y z
N MET A 1 -3.77 -10.35 8.52
CA MET A 1 -3.88 -9.00 7.95
C MET A 1 -5.34 -8.60 7.83
N GLY A 2 -5.63 -7.31 7.95
CA GLY A 2 -6.99 -6.81 7.98
C GLY A 2 -7.09 -5.44 7.34
N SER A 3 -6.56 -5.25 6.13
CA SER A 3 -6.85 -4.03 5.38
C SER A 3 -8.36 -3.98 5.12
N LEU A 4 -9.02 -2.92 5.63
CA LEU A 4 -10.45 -2.74 5.42
C LEU A 4 -10.63 -2.14 4.04
N TRP A 5 -10.86 -3.02 3.06
CA TRP A 5 -11.18 -2.62 1.70
C TRP A 5 -12.68 -2.38 1.59
N GLN A 6 -13.08 -1.12 1.49
CA GLN A 6 -14.48 -0.77 1.19
C GLN A 6 -14.57 -0.29 -0.24
N THR A 7 -15.48 -0.87 -1.01
CA THR A 7 -15.73 -0.50 -2.41
C THR A 7 -16.90 0.46 -2.50
N LYS A 8 -16.75 1.55 -3.27
CA LYS A 8 -17.85 2.43 -3.66
C LYS A 8 -17.76 2.72 -5.14
N ASP A 9 -18.84 2.47 -5.86
CA ASP A 9 -18.95 2.87 -7.25
C ASP A 9 -19.05 4.40 -7.37
N LEU A 10 -18.35 4.94 -8.36
CA LEU A 10 -18.31 6.37 -8.65
C LEU A 10 -19.22 6.70 -9.84
N PRO A 11 -19.82 7.91 -9.88
CA PRO A 11 -20.71 8.33 -10.97
C PRO A 11 -20.07 8.29 -12.37
N ASN A 12 -18.74 8.38 -12.45
CA ASN A 12 -17.99 8.34 -13.70
C ASN A 12 -17.63 6.91 -14.16
N GLY A 13 -18.25 5.88 -13.58
CA GLY A 13 -18.02 4.48 -13.92
C GLY A 13 -16.74 3.87 -13.33
N GLY A 14 -15.98 4.62 -12.53
CA GLY A 14 -14.88 4.08 -11.72
C GLY A 14 -15.38 3.41 -10.45
N THR A 15 -14.49 2.69 -9.77
CA THR A 15 -14.75 2.14 -8.43
C THR A 15 -13.66 2.62 -7.49
N ARG A 16 -14.08 3.28 -6.41
CA ARG A 16 -13.19 3.69 -5.33
C ARG A 16 -13.05 2.52 -4.37
N VAL A 17 -11.82 2.19 -4.01
CA VAL A 17 -11.54 1.28 -2.92
C VAL A 17 -10.81 2.06 -1.82
N TRP A 18 -11.47 2.20 -0.67
CA TRP A 18 -10.81 2.71 0.52
C TRP A 18 -9.87 1.65 1.04
N ASN A 19 -8.60 1.99 1.24
CA ASN A 19 -7.72 1.18 2.07
C ASN A 19 -7.41 1.98 3.33
N THR A 20 -8.28 1.84 4.33
CA THR A 20 -7.86 2.11 5.70
C THR A 20 -7.16 0.85 6.14
N THR A 21 -5.84 0.87 6.21
CA THR A 21 -5.10 -0.24 6.81
C THR A 21 -5.75 -0.54 8.15
N GLY A 22 -6.23 -1.75 8.39
CA GLY A 22 -7.07 -2.02 9.54
C GLY A 22 -6.26 -2.77 10.58
N ILE A 23 -6.48 -2.49 11.86
CA ILE A 23 -5.80 -3.24 12.91
C ILE A 23 -6.71 -4.39 13.34
N ARG A 24 -6.13 -5.60 13.35
CA ARG A 24 -6.81 -6.80 13.84
C ARG A 24 -6.86 -6.76 15.37
N ASP A 25 -8.07 -6.70 15.92
CA ASP A 25 -8.42 -6.72 17.33
C ASP A 25 -9.24 -8.00 17.62
N GLY A 26 -8.55 -9.07 18.01
CA GLY A 26 -9.13 -10.41 18.08
C GLY A 26 -9.67 -10.87 16.72
N CYS A 27 -10.96 -11.22 16.66
CA CYS A 27 -11.64 -11.64 15.43
C CYS A 27 -12.17 -10.48 14.58
N ARG A 28 -12.03 -9.22 15.02
CA ARG A 28 -12.55 -8.04 14.31
C ARG A 28 -11.42 -7.18 13.76
N VAL A 29 -11.67 -6.53 12.64
CA VAL A 29 -10.81 -5.46 12.12
C VAL A 29 -11.44 -4.13 12.55
N ARG A 30 -10.66 -3.25 13.19
CA ARG A 30 -11.09 -1.89 13.53
C ARG A 30 -10.28 -0.88 12.74
N SER A 31 -10.94 0.18 12.29
CA SER A 31 -10.24 1.34 11.72
C SER A 31 -9.63 2.15 12.86
N CYS A 32 -8.30 2.32 12.80
CA CYS A 32 -7.53 3.20 13.68
C CYS A 32 -6.63 4.09 12.82
N ALA A 33 -7.20 4.60 11.72
CA ALA A 33 -6.49 5.36 10.71
C ALA A 33 -5.92 6.65 11.31
N THR A 34 -4.60 6.80 11.15
CA THR A 34 -3.87 8.06 11.41
C THR A 34 -3.61 8.81 10.11
N LEU A 35 -3.58 8.10 8.97
CA LEU A 35 -3.54 8.66 7.63
C LEU A 35 -4.48 7.89 6.71
N PHE A 36 -5.46 8.58 6.13
CA PHE A 36 -6.39 7.98 5.17
C PHE A 36 -5.77 7.89 3.78
N GLY A 37 -5.91 6.72 3.15
CA GLY A 37 -5.44 6.43 1.80
C GLY A 37 -6.50 5.78 0.94
N GLN A 38 -6.47 6.06 -0.37
CA GLN A 38 -7.45 5.59 -1.33
C GLN A 38 -6.78 5.05 -2.60
N LEU A 39 -7.23 3.87 -3.05
CA LEU A 39 -6.95 3.36 -4.39
C LEU A 39 -8.19 3.55 -5.25
N VAL A 40 -8.08 4.31 -6.34
CA VAL A 40 -9.20 4.57 -7.23
C VAL A 40 -8.99 3.81 -8.53
N PHE A 41 -9.81 2.81 -8.78
CA PHE A 41 -9.77 2.04 -10.02
C PHE A 41 -10.57 2.76 -11.10
N GLY A 42 -9.93 3.02 -12.23
CA GLY A 42 -10.57 3.62 -13.40
C GLY A 42 -11.59 2.68 -14.04
N PRO A 43 -12.44 3.19 -14.96
CA PRO A 43 -13.49 2.38 -15.59
C PRO A 43 -12.97 1.11 -16.28
N LYS A 44 -11.78 1.16 -16.90
CA LYS A 44 -11.13 0.01 -17.55
C LYS A 44 -10.74 -1.10 -16.57
N ALA A 45 -10.59 -0.77 -15.29
CA ALA A 45 -10.25 -1.70 -14.24
C ALA A 45 -11.50 -2.35 -13.59
N LYS A 46 -12.69 -1.80 -13.82
CA LYS A 46 -13.94 -2.27 -13.20
C LYS A 46 -14.23 -3.77 -13.42
N PRO A 47 -14.03 -4.34 -14.63
CA PRO A 47 -14.23 -5.78 -14.82
C PRO A 47 -13.25 -6.66 -14.02
N LEU A 48 -12.11 -6.11 -13.61
CA LEU A 48 -11.08 -6.83 -12.85
C LEU A 48 -11.41 -6.87 -11.36
N LEU A 49 -12.24 -5.95 -10.85
CA LEU A 49 -12.66 -5.91 -9.44
C LEU A 49 -13.58 -7.04 -9.04
N GLN A 50 -14.17 -7.75 -9.99
CA GLN A 50 -14.98 -8.95 -9.71
C GLN A 50 -14.14 -10.15 -9.31
N ASP A 51 -12.83 -10.14 -9.60
CA ASP A 51 -11.91 -11.23 -9.29
C ASP A 51 -10.59 -10.66 -8.73
N PRO A 52 -10.38 -10.73 -7.41
CA PRO A 52 -9.17 -10.24 -6.76
C PRO A 52 -7.88 -10.79 -7.36
N SER A 53 -7.89 -12.05 -7.85
CA SER A 53 -6.71 -12.68 -8.45
C SER A 53 -6.21 -11.94 -9.70
N ARG A 54 -7.09 -11.19 -10.38
CA ARG A 54 -6.75 -10.41 -11.58
C ARG A 54 -6.14 -9.05 -11.27
N ILE A 55 -6.21 -8.63 -10.00
CA ILE A 55 -5.66 -7.35 -9.51
C ILE A 55 -4.28 -7.55 -8.90
N HIS A 56 -4.11 -8.61 -8.12
CA HIS A 56 -2.84 -8.91 -7.45
C HIS A 56 -1.76 -9.32 -8.47
N GLY A 57 -0.51 -8.92 -8.20
CA GLY A 57 0.66 -9.29 -9.02
C GLY A 57 0.72 -8.64 -10.41
N ARG A 58 -0.11 -7.64 -10.68
CA ARG A 58 -0.19 -6.93 -11.95
C ARG A 58 0.35 -5.51 -11.82
N ASN A 59 1.05 -5.05 -12.85
CA ASN A 59 1.48 -3.65 -12.97
C ASN A 59 0.34 -2.78 -13.51
N TRP A 60 0.24 -1.56 -12.98
CA TRP A 60 -0.85 -0.64 -13.28
C TRP A 60 -0.29 0.71 -13.73
N MET A 61 -0.88 1.27 -14.78
CA MET A 61 -0.65 2.67 -15.13
C MET A 61 -1.41 3.55 -14.13
N THR A 62 -0.70 4.47 -13.49
CA THR A 62 -1.30 5.36 -12.49
C THR A 62 -1.28 6.80 -12.93
N SER A 63 -2.19 7.61 -12.38
CA SER A 63 -2.00 9.07 -12.39
C SER A 63 -1.06 9.48 -11.26
N ASP A 64 -0.71 10.76 -11.23
CA ASP A 64 -0.07 11.38 -10.07
C ASP A 64 -0.89 11.15 -8.78
N ILE A 65 -0.16 11.09 -7.67
CA ILE A 65 -0.72 10.95 -6.34
C ILE A 65 -1.37 12.28 -5.97
N THR A 66 -2.66 12.23 -5.65
CA THR A 66 -3.38 13.40 -5.16
C THR A 66 -3.33 13.42 -3.64
N GLN A 67 -2.82 14.51 -3.06
CA GLN A 67 -2.81 14.74 -1.61
C GLN A 67 -3.77 15.88 -1.27
N THR A 68 -4.64 15.64 -0.30
CA THR A 68 -5.62 16.60 0.22
C THR A 68 -5.62 16.56 1.75
N SER A 69 -6.35 17.49 2.39
CA SER A 69 -6.60 17.42 3.84
C SER A 69 -7.34 16.15 4.26
N ALA A 70 -8.09 15.51 3.36
CA ALA A 70 -8.82 14.27 3.61
C ALA A 70 -7.94 13.00 3.47
N GLY A 71 -6.68 13.14 3.07
CA GLY A 71 -5.75 12.02 2.88
C GLY A 71 -5.11 11.97 1.49
N ARG A 72 -4.52 10.82 1.18
CA ARG A 72 -3.82 10.54 -0.09
C ARG A 72 -4.66 9.62 -0.98
N SER A 73 -4.54 9.79 -2.29
CA SER A 73 -5.17 8.91 -3.25
C SER A 73 -4.31 8.69 -4.48
N ILE A 74 -4.34 7.47 -4.99
CA ILE A 74 -3.72 7.11 -6.27
C ILE A 74 -4.78 6.47 -7.17
N ARG A 75 -4.80 6.88 -8.44
CA ARG A 75 -5.71 6.33 -9.43
C ARG A 75 -5.00 5.29 -10.27
N LEU A 76 -5.53 4.07 -10.29
CA LEU A 76 -5.11 2.97 -11.16
C LEU A 76 -5.96 3.03 -12.43
N ALA A 77 -5.42 3.61 -13.50
CA ALA A 77 -6.17 3.92 -14.72
C ALA A 77 -6.51 2.65 -15.51
N CYS A 78 -5.51 1.81 -15.75
CA CYS A 78 -5.64 0.54 -16.44
C CYS A 78 -4.43 -0.37 -16.14
N PRO A 79 -4.54 -1.69 -16.41
CA PRO A 79 -3.37 -2.55 -16.47
C PRO A 79 -2.28 -1.99 -17.36
N ALA A 80 -1.03 -2.08 -16.92
CA ALA A 80 0.13 -1.89 -17.79
C ALA A 80 0.34 -3.15 -18.68
N ALA A 81 1.22 -3.03 -19.68
CA ALA A 81 1.67 -4.16 -20.47
C ALA A 81 2.38 -5.20 -19.59
N SER A 82 2.37 -6.47 -20.01
CA SER A 82 2.92 -7.59 -19.20
C SER A 82 4.44 -7.51 -18.97
N ASP A 83 5.15 -6.81 -19.85
CA ASP A 83 6.58 -6.56 -19.83
C ASP A 83 6.95 -5.18 -19.27
N ALA A 84 5.96 -4.35 -18.91
CA ALA A 84 6.22 -3.04 -18.34
C ALA A 84 6.87 -3.19 -16.96
N MET A 85 7.99 -2.50 -16.75
CA MET A 85 8.64 -2.41 -15.44
C MET A 85 7.84 -1.50 -14.52
N ALA A 86 7.83 -1.82 -13.22
CA ALA A 86 7.16 -1.01 -12.21
C ALA A 86 8.09 0.11 -11.71
N ASP A 87 7.61 1.35 -11.74
CA ASP A 87 8.33 2.48 -11.14
C ASP A 87 8.22 2.50 -9.61
N TRP A 88 7.10 1.99 -9.10
CA TRP A 88 6.76 1.91 -7.69
C TRP A 88 6.07 0.58 -7.39
N HIS A 89 6.34 0.02 -6.22
CA HIS A 89 5.71 -1.19 -5.72
C HIS A 89 4.76 -0.86 -4.57
N LEU A 90 3.54 -1.39 -4.61
CA LEU A 90 2.55 -1.22 -3.57
C LEU A 90 2.67 -2.34 -2.52
N HIS A 91 3.03 -2.00 -1.29
CA HIS A 91 3.26 -2.97 -0.21
C HIS A 91 2.50 -2.60 1.07
N THR A 92 2.03 -3.63 1.79
CA THR A 92 1.56 -3.48 3.16
C THR A 92 2.65 -3.94 4.12
N VAL A 93 2.96 -3.10 5.10
CA VAL A 93 3.91 -3.38 6.19
C VAL A 93 3.16 -3.29 7.51
N ASN A 94 3.54 -4.13 8.48
CA ASN A 94 3.01 -4.07 9.84
C ASN A 94 4.15 -4.07 10.88
N GLU A 95 3.79 -3.94 12.15
CA GLU A 95 4.75 -3.88 13.25
C GLU A 95 5.63 -5.14 13.38
N GLN A 96 5.27 -6.27 12.76
CA GLN A 96 6.05 -7.50 12.85
C GLN A 96 7.33 -7.48 11.98
N LEU A 97 7.43 -6.53 11.05
CA LEU A 97 8.59 -6.41 10.18
C LEU A 97 9.80 -5.89 10.97
N VAL A 98 9.66 -4.70 11.55
CA VAL A 98 10.72 -3.99 12.31
C VAL A 98 10.21 -3.27 13.58
N GLY A 99 9.00 -3.54 14.04
CA GLY A 99 8.34 -2.78 15.09
C GLY A 99 7.52 -1.61 14.52
N VAL A 100 7.04 -0.73 15.41
CA VAL A 100 6.33 0.49 15.00
C VAL A 100 7.30 1.42 14.29
N VAL A 101 7.04 1.70 13.02
CA VAL A 101 7.84 2.60 12.19
C VAL A 101 7.42 4.04 12.46
N LEU A 102 8.38 4.85 12.90
CA LEU A 102 8.21 6.28 13.13
C LEU A 102 8.53 7.07 11.85
N GLN A 103 8.27 8.38 11.86
CA GLN A 103 8.44 9.23 10.66
C GLN A 103 9.89 9.27 10.14
N ASP A 104 10.87 9.18 11.05
CA ASP A 104 12.31 9.10 10.77
C ASP A 104 12.80 7.67 10.43
N GLY A 105 11.94 6.67 10.64
CA GLY A 105 12.19 5.28 10.29
C GLY A 105 11.82 4.91 8.85
N LEU A 106 11.61 5.89 7.99
CA LEU A 106 11.22 5.71 6.59
C LEU A 106 12.21 6.43 5.69
N ASP A 107 12.64 5.78 4.61
CA ASP A 107 13.36 6.44 3.52
C ASP A 107 12.45 7.50 2.86
N PRO A 108 12.71 8.81 3.04
CA PRO A 108 11.81 9.86 2.57
C PRO A 108 11.83 10.03 1.04
N ASP A 109 12.88 9.56 0.37
CA ASP A 109 13.07 9.73 -1.07
C ASP A 109 12.50 8.55 -1.86
N ASN A 110 12.43 7.38 -1.22
CA ASN A 110 12.05 6.12 -1.87
C ASN A 110 10.78 5.47 -1.30
N ILE A 111 10.18 6.04 -0.25
CA ILE A 111 8.91 5.57 0.32
C ILE A 111 7.88 6.69 0.38
N LEU A 112 6.68 6.38 -0.08
CA LEU A 112 5.50 7.20 0.14
C LEU A 112 4.42 6.41 0.88
N VAL A 113 4.04 6.90 2.07
CA VAL A 113 2.96 6.31 2.86
C VAL A 113 1.61 6.70 2.26
N LEU A 114 0.86 5.77 1.70
CA LEU A 114 -0.48 6.02 1.19
C LEU A 114 -1.54 6.03 2.30
N SER A 115 -1.49 5.06 3.19
CA SER A 115 -2.33 5.02 4.39
C SER A 115 -1.57 4.46 5.57
N ALA A 116 -2.00 4.87 6.76
CA ALA A 116 -1.46 4.41 8.03
C ALA A 116 -2.57 4.25 9.05
N SER A 117 -2.47 3.20 9.84
CA SER A 117 -3.29 2.97 11.02
C SER A 117 -2.43 2.52 12.16
N GLN A 118 -2.76 3.01 13.35
CA GLN A 118 -2.00 2.69 14.55
C GLN A 118 -2.92 2.61 15.77
N ARG A 119 -2.69 1.59 16.60
CA ARG A 119 -3.34 1.44 17.89
C ARG A 119 -2.34 0.84 18.87
N ARG A 120 -1.92 1.64 19.85
CA ARG A 120 -0.86 1.25 20.80
C ARG A 120 0.40 0.83 20.01
N GLN A 121 0.85 -0.42 20.18
CA GLN A 121 2.02 -1.00 19.51
C GLN A 121 1.69 -1.72 18.19
N GLN A 122 0.42 -1.73 17.77
CA GLN A 122 0.02 -2.30 16.47
C GLN A 122 0.00 -1.21 15.42
N GLN A 123 0.55 -1.49 14.24
CA GLN A 123 0.64 -0.55 13.14
C GLN A 123 0.49 -1.28 11.80
N GLU A 124 -0.27 -0.71 10.87
CA GLU A 124 -0.33 -1.20 9.49
C GLU A 124 -0.20 -0.01 8.53
N LEU A 125 0.76 -0.10 7.62
CA LEU A 125 1.11 0.92 6.63
C LEU A 125 0.89 0.38 5.22
N LEU A 126 0.26 1.18 4.35
CA LEU A 126 0.26 0.95 2.92
C LEU A 126 1.26 1.91 2.29
N LEU A 127 2.25 1.36 1.61
CA LEU A 127 3.39 2.08 1.09
C LEU A 127 3.48 1.94 -0.43
N LEU A 128 3.86 3.02 -1.10
CA LEU A 128 4.53 2.95 -2.40
C LEU A 128 6.02 2.97 -2.14
N VAL A 129 6.73 2.02 -2.74
CA VAL A 129 8.13 1.73 -2.42
C VAL A 129 8.93 1.60 -3.71
N LYS A 130 10.09 2.27 -3.79
CA LYS A 130 11.07 2.05 -4.87
C LYS A 130 12.07 0.96 -4.48
N PRO A 131 12.73 0.30 -5.45
CA PRO A 131 13.84 -0.61 -5.17
C PRO A 131 14.89 0.03 -4.26
N PHE A 132 15.44 -0.76 -3.34
CA PHE A 132 16.44 -0.37 -2.34
C PHE A 132 15.99 0.65 -1.28
N ALA A 133 14.70 0.99 -1.23
CA ALA A 133 14.14 1.74 -0.12
C ALA A 133 14.39 1.02 1.21
N TRP A 134 14.65 1.78 2.26
CA TRP A 134 14.83 1.24 3.60
C TRP A 134 13.74 1.68 4.57
N LEU A 135 13.49 0.85 5.57
CA LEU A 135 12.71 1.20 6.74
C LEU A 135 13.40 0.71 8.00
N ALA A 136 13.18 1.41 9.11
CA ALA A 136 13.78 1.11 10.40
C ALA A 136 12.74 1.26 11.52
N GLY A 137 12.87 0.42 12.53
CA GLY A 137 12.07 0.49 13.73
C GLY A 137 12.82 -0.10 14.92
N PRO A 138 12.18 -0.13 16.10
CA PRO A 138 12.83 -0.54 17.35
C PRO A 138 13.41 -1.95 17.36
N THR A 139 12.99 -2.83 16.44
CA THR A 139 13.42 -4.24 16.40
C THR A 139 14.32 -4.58 15.22
N GLY A 140 14.71 -3.59 14.40
CA GLY A 140 15.64 -3.79 13.30
C GLY A 140 15.40 -2.85 12.12
N SER A 141 15.95 -3.22 10.97
CA SER A 141 15.76 -2.51 9.70
C SER A 141 15.39 -3.48 8.58
N ALA A 142 14.84 -2.98 7.49
CA ALA A 142 14.58 -3.76 6.30
C ALA A 142 14.90 -2.96 5.04
N ILE A 143 15.39 -3.64 4.01
CA ILE A 143 15.61 -3.09 2.67
C ILE A 143 14.62 -3.74 1.71
N PHE A 144 14.04 -2.94 0.85
CA PHE A 144 13.15 -3.42 -0.21
C PHE A 144 13.96 -3.89 -1.41
N GLU A 145 13.88 -5.18 -1.71
CA GLU A 145 14.59 -5.81 -2.82
C GLU A 145 13.57 -6.23 -3.90
N VAL A 146 13.90 -6.02 -5.17
CA VAL A 146 13.08 -6.43 -6.30
C VAL A 146 13.82 -7.53 -7.06
N THR A 147 13.18 -8.67 -7.20
CA THR A 147 13.71 -9.81 -7.96
C THR A 147 13.74 -9.52 -9.45
N ASP A 148 14.53 -10.29 -10.21
CA ASP A 148 14.57 -10.23 -11.68
C ASP A 148 13.19 -10.46 -12.34
N ARG A 149 12.26 -11.07 -11.59
CA ARG A 149 10.87 -11.30 -12.01
C ARG A 149 9.93 -10.11 -11.71
N GLY A 150 10.47 -8.99 -11.23
CA GLY A 150 9.72 -7.79 -10.86
C GLY A 150 8.93 -7.90 -9.54
N SER A 151 9.06 -9.02 -8.81
CA SER A 151 8.41 -9.19 -7.51
C SER A 151 9.28 -8.54 -6.43
N GLY A 152 8.69 -7.62 -5.66
CA GLY A 152 9.35 -6.95 -4.55
C GLY A 152 9.12 -7.66 -3.21
N CYS A 153 10.13 -7.65 -2.35
CA CYS A 153 10.04 -8.18 -0.99
C CYS A 153 10.87 -7.34 -0.01
N TRP A 154 10.51 -7.41 1.27
CA TRP A 154 11.27 -6.77 2.35
C TRP A 154 12.27 -7.76 2.93
N ASN A 155 13.55 -7.40 2.92
CA ASN A 155 14.63 -8.18 3.51
C ASN A 155 15.06 -7.57 4.84
N VAL A 156 14.76 -8.25 5.94
CA VAL A 156 15.05 -7.76 7.31
C VAL A 156 16.52 -7.96 7.64
N ARG A 157 17.16 -6.92 8.17
CA ARG A 157 18.55 -6.90 8.61
C ARG A 157 18.61 -6.63 10.12
N GLY A 158 19.46 -7.38 10.83
CA GLY A 158 19.78 -7.15 12.24
C GLY A 158 18.79 -7.74 13.26
N ARG A 159 18.29 -8.96 13.03
CA ARG A 159 17.60 -9.76 14.06
C ARG A 159 18.57 -10.64 14.82
#